data_AF-A0A8S3IC09-F1
#
_entry.id   AF-A0A8S3IC09-F1
#
_cell.length_a   1.000
_cell.length_b   1.000
_cell.length_c   1.000
_cell.angle_alpha   90.00
_cell.angle_beta   90.00
_cell.angle_gamma   90.00
#
_symmetry.space_group_name_H-M   'P 1'
#
loop_
_entity.id
_entity.type
_entity.pdbx_description
1 polymer ?
#
loop_
_entity_poly.entity_id
_entity_poly.type
_entity_poly.pdbx_seq_one_letter_code
_entity_poly.pdbx_strand_id
1 'polypeptide(L)'
;KKDFILVQANTPEAYEAFRIEPKCGILTTQLNSKDRSVQQVISVYFTAPHNQMYECQLLIEGLLGEPPIPVFLTGQGSYDGKYEAILDI
;
A
#
# COMPACT_ATOMS: atom_id res chain seq x y z
N LYS A 1 -8.07 -21.32 2.97
CA LYS A 1 -8.40 -19.92 3.35
C LYS A 1 -7.08 -19.25 3.70
N LYS A 2 -6.67 -18.22 2.96
CA LYS A 2 -5.45 -17.46 3.27
C LYS A 2 -5.88 -16.07 3.69
N ASP A 3 -5.64 -15.74 4.95
CA ASP A 3 -5.93 -14.42 5.50
C ASP A 3 -4.62 -13.61 5.43
N PHE A 4 -4.69 -12.34 5.05
CA PHE A 4 -3.53 -11.48 4.98
C PHE A 4 -3.71 -10.14 5.71
N ILE A 5 -2.61 -9.63 6.26
CA ILE A 5 -2.52 -8.30 6.88
C ILE A 5 -1.39 -7.54 6.19
N LEU A 6 -1.65 -6.26 5.90
CA LEU A 6 -0.64 -5.35 5.40
C LEU A 6 -0.09 -4.52 6.55
N VAL A 7 1.21 -4.68 6.82
CA VAL A 7 1.94 -3.88 7.81
C VAL A 7 2.81 -2.88 7.06
N GLN A 8 2.55 -1.58 7.27
CA GLN A 8 3.36 -0.50 6.71
C GLN A 8 4.39 -0.03 7.74
N ALA A 9 5.67 0.08 7.36
CA ALA A 9 6.70 0.75 8.15
C ALA A 9 7.68 1.51 7.24
N ASN A 10 8.05 2.75 7.61
CA ASN A 10 9.44 3.10 7.97
C ASN A 10 9.73 4.60 8.22
N THR A 11 8.83 5.55 7.91
CA THR A 11 8.93 6.94 8.40
C THR A 11 7.55 7.60 8.52
N PRO A 12 7.33 8.55 9.44
CA PRO A 12 6.07 9.28 9.56
C PRO A 12 5.66 10.02 8.28
N GLU A 13 6.59 10.62 7.55
CA GLU A 13 6.27 11.34 6.31
C GLU A 13 5.86 10.41 5.16
N ALA A 14 6.48 9.21 5.07
CA ALA A 14 6.09 8.21 4.08
C ALA A 14 4.74 7.56 4.42
N TYR A 15 4.40 7.50 5.73
CA TYR A 15 3.12 6.99 6.21
C TYR A 15 1.95 7.84 5.71
N GLU A 16 2.12 9.17 5.65
CA GLU A 16 1.10 10.07 5.12
C GLU A 16 1.02 10.02 3.58
N ALA A 17 2.14 9.74 2.91
CA ALA A 17 2.20 9.79 1.46
C ALA A 17 1.60 8.55 0.76
N PHE A 18 1.69 7.35 1.34
CA PHE A 18 1.17 6.12 0.74
C PHE A 18 -0.01 5.53 1.51
N ARG A 19 -1.18 5.50 0.87
CA ARG A 19 -2.40 4.86 1.42
C ARG A 19 -2.70 3.56 0.67
N ILE A 20 -3.12 2.53 1.39
CA ILE A 20 -3.39 1.19 0.82
C ILE A 20 -4.80 0.73 1.18
N GLU A 21 -5.51 0.19 0.20
CA GLU A 21 -6.87 -0.36 0.37
C GLU A 21 -7.06 -1.66 -0.46
N PRO A 22 -7.62 -2.74 0.11
CA PRO A 22 -7.92 -2.91 1.53
C PRO A 22 -6.66 -3.19 2.36
N LYS A 23 -6.65 -2.81 3.64
CA LYS A 23 -5.53 -3.06 4.57
C LYS A 23 -5.37 -4.53 4.97
N CYS A 24 -6.45 -5.31 4.88
CA CYS A 24 -6.46 -6.73 5.16
C CYS A 24 -7.56 -7.41 4.34
N GLY A 25 -7.48 -8.72 4.22
CA GLY A 25 -8.47 -9.47 3.46
C GLY A 25 -8.30 -10.98 3.57
N ILE A 26 -9.22 -11.68 2.91
CA ILE A 26 -9.27 -13.14 2.90
C ILE A 26 -9.33 -13.59 1.44
N LEU A 27 -8.35 -14.38 1.02
CA LEU A 27 -8.34 -15.07 -0.26
C LEU A 27 -8.91 -16.48 -0.06
N THR A 28 -10.13 -16.70 -0.56
CA THR A 28 -10.77 -18.02 -0.60
C THR A 28 -10.76 -18.59 -2.01
N THR A 29 -10.20 -19.78 -2.18
CA THR A 29 -10.33 -20.59 -3.39
C THR A 29 -11.74 -21.17 -3.45
N GLN A 30 -12.49 -20.88 -4.51
CA GLN A 30 -13.72 -21.61 -4.83
C GLN A 30 -13.31 -23.04 -5.21
N LEU A 31 -13.59 -24.03 -4.35
CA LEU A 31 -13.24 -25.44 -4.53
C LEU A 31 -13.76 -26.05 -5.86
N ASN A 32 -14.73 -25.39 -6.50
CA ASN A 32 -15.46 -25.90 -7.66
C ASN A 32 -15.17 -25.14 -8.96
N SER A 33 -14.26 -24.15 -8.95
CA SER A 33 -13.88 -23.40 -10.15
C SER A 33 -12.71 -24.08 -10.86
N LYS A 34 -12.79 -24.23 -12.19
CA LYS A 34 -11.65 -24.65 -13.02
C LYS A 34 -10.53 -23.59 -13.07
N ASP A 35 -10.78 -22.39 -12.56
CA ASP A 35 -9.80 -21.31 -12.49
C ASP A 35 -8.85 -21.50 -11.31
N ARG A 36 -7.58 -21.72 -11.61
CA ARG A 36 -6.53 -22.07 -10.65
C ARG A 36 -5.97 -20.90 -9.84
N SER A 37 -6.39 -19.65 -10.08
CA SER A 37 -5.86 -18.49 -9.34
C SER A 37 -6.96 -17.64 -8.71
N VAL A 38 -6.90 -17.45 -7.40
CA VAL A 38 -7.66 -16.42 -6.69
C VAL A 38 -6.85 -15.14 -6.76
N GLN A 39 -7.44 -14.06 -7.28
CA GLN A 39 -6.80 -12.77 -7.40
C GLN A 39 -7.57 -11.74 -6.56
N GLN A 40 -6.83 -10.87 -5.89
CA GLN A 40 -7.36 -9.68 -5.21
C GLN A 40 -6.51 -8.50 -5.62
N VAL A 41 -7.16 -7.42 -6.01
CA VAL A 41 -6.48 -6.15 -6.26
C VAL A 41 -6.28 -5.44 -4.93
N ILE A 42 -5.05 -5.02 -4.67
CA ILE A 42 -4.69 -4.12 -3.57
C ILE A 42 -4.32 -2.78 -4.22
N SER A 43 -5.08 -1.74 -3.93
CA SER A 43 -4.85 -0.41 -4.47
C SER A 43 -3.87 0.36 -3.59
N VAL A 44 -2.90 0.99 -4.24
CA VAL A 44 -1.94 1.91 -3.62
C VAL A 44 -2.22 3.32 -4.14
N TYR A 45 -2.42 4.26 -3.23
CA TYR A 45 -2.60 5.67 -3.52
C TYR A 45 -1.39 6.44 -3.01
N PHE A 46 -0.92 7.40 -3.79
CA PHE A 46 0.24 8.22 -3.47
C PHE A 46 -0.13 9.71 -3.46
N THR A 47 0.18 10.41 -2.38
CA THR A 47 -0.08 11.85 -2.19
C THR A 47 1.11 12.46 -1.47
N ALA A 48 2.07 12.97 -2.24
CA ALA A 48 3.29 13.55 -1.68
C ALA A 48 3.05 15.00 -1.17
N PRO A 49 3.43 15.32 0.07
CA PRO A 49 3.37 16.70 0.59
C PRO A 49 4.46 17.61 -0.01
N HIS A 50 5.57 17.05 -0.50
CA HIS A 50 6.71 17.81 -1.02
C HIS A 50 7.27 17.21 -2.31
N ASN A 51 7.94 18.01 -3.14
CA ASN A 51 8.67 17.55 -4.32
C ASN A 51 10.01 16.89 -3.92
N GLN A 52 9.91 15.67 -3.42
CA GLN A 52 11.04 14.82 -3.07
C GLN A 52 10.72 13.35 -3.36
N MET A 53 11.74 12.50 -3.27
CA MET A 53 11.58 11.05 -3.39
C MET A 53 11.03 10.48 -2.07
N TYR A 54 10.05 9.60 -2.17
CA TYR A 54 9.49 8.83 -1.06
C TYR A 54 9.71 7.35 -1.34
N GLU A 55 10.17 6.64 -0.32
CA GLU A 55 10.36 5.19 -0.34
C GLU A 55 9.60 4.57 0.83
N CYS A 56 8.90 3.48 0.57
CA CYS A 56 8.12 2.76 1.57
C CYS A 56 8.26 1.25 1.34
N GLN A 57 8.30 0.49 2.43
CA GLN A 57 8.23 -0.96 2.40
C GLN A 57 6.92 -1.43 3.02
N LEU A 58 6.13 -2.16 2.24
CA LEU A 58 4.95 -2.87 2.68
C LEU A 58 5.32 -4.32 2.97
N LEU A 59 4.86 -4.86 4.08
CA LEU A 59 4.92 -6.30 4.35
C LEU A 59 3.53 -6.91 4.20
N ILE A 60 3.44 -7.94 3.36
CA ILE A 60 2.23 -8.77 3.22
C ILE A 60 2.44 -10.02 4.07
N GLU A 61 1.70 -10.12 5.16
CA GLU A 61 1.78 -11.25 6.09
C GLU A 61 0.62 -12.20 5.89
N GLY A 62 0.88 -13.51 5.88
CA GLY A 62 -0.15 -14.54 5.97
C GLY A 62 -0.39 -14.95 7.42
N LEU A 63 -1.65 -15.20 7.79
CA LEU A 63 -1.97 -15.62 9.17
C LEU A 63 -1.55 -17.06 9.52
N LEU A 64 -1.10 -17.86 8.56
CA LEU A 64 -0.75 -19.28 8.78
C LEU A 64 0.76 -19.48 8.99
N GLY A 65 1.48 -18.41 9.32
CA GLY A 65 2.92 -18.45 9.57
C GLY A 65 3.77 -18.47 8.29
N GLU A 66 3.19 -18.07 7.15
CA GLU A 66 3.99 -17.85 5.95
C GLU A 66 4.98 -16.69 6.15
N PRO A 67 6.19 -16.77 5.56
CA PRO A 67 7.12 -15.65 5.60
C PRO A 67 6.48 -14.37 5.03
N PRO A 68 6.64 -13.21 5.69
CA PRO A 68 6.18 -11.94 5.15
C PRO A 68 6.78 -11.68 3.77
N ILE A 69 5.96 -11.21 2.84
CA ILE A 69 6.39 -10.86 1.48
C ILE A 69 6.60 -9.34 1.44
N PRO A 70 7.84 -8.86 1.24
CA PRO A 70 8.11 -7.43 1.12
C PRO A 70 7.72 -6.91 -0.26
N VAL A 71 7.07 -5.75 -0.29
CA VAL A 71 6.77 -4.97 -1.49
C VAL A 71 7.33 -3.57 -1.31
N PHE A 72 8.23 -3.17 -2.21
CA PHE A 72 8.85 -1.86 -2.20
C PHE A 72 8.05 -0.90 -3.07
N LEU A 73 7.72 0.25 -2.50
CA LEU A 73 6.99 1.33 -3.15
C LEU A 73 7.90 2.55 -3.21
N THR A 74 7.95 3.17 -4.39
CA THR A 74 8.67 4.42 -4.59
C THR A 74 7.76 5.42 -5.29
N GLY A 75 7.92 6.69 -4.96
CA GLY A 75 7.13 7.77 -5.55
C GLY A 75 7.88 9.09 -5.46
N GLN A 76 7.98 9.79 -6.58
CA GLN A 76 8.52 11.15 -6.61
C GLN A 76 7.35 12.12 -6.48
N GLY A 77 7.33 12.90 -5.40
CA GLY A 77 6.39 14.01 -5.29
C GLY A 77 6.71 15.05 -6.34
N SER A 78 5.68 15.68 -6.90
CA SER A 78 5.82 16.79 -7.85
C SER A 78 5.36 18.12 -7.26
N TYR A 79 5.13 18.16 -5.94
CA TYR A 79 4.57 19.31 -5.25
C TYR A 79 5.46 20.55 -5.40
N ASP A 80 5.04 21.48 -6.26
CA ASP A 80 5.81 22.67 -6.65
C ASP A 80 5.44 23.91 -5.81
N GLY A 81 4.75 23.73 -4.68
CA GLY A 81 4.36 24.80 -3.76
C GLY A 81 3.27 25.75 -4.28
N LYS A 82 2.82 25.63 -5.54
CA LYS A 82 1.86 26.56 -6.15
C LYS A 82 0.47 26.53 -5.51
N TYR A 83 0.14 25.46 -4.79
CA TYR A 83 -1.12 25.32 -4.08
C TYR A 83 -1.11 25.95 -2.67
N GLU A 84 0.05 26.32 -2.11
CA GLU A 84 0.13 27.02 -0.81
C GLU A 84 -0.35 28.48 -0.93
N ALA A 85 -0.22 29.10 -2.10
CA ALA A 85 -0.65 30.47 -2.36
C ALA A 85 -2.18 30.68 -2.31
N ILE A 86 -2.97 29.63 -2.09
CA ILE A 86 -4.44 29.69 -1.99
C ILE A 86 -4.92 29.65 -0.53
N LEU A 87 -4.02 29.47 0.45
CA LEU A 87 -4.37 29.31 1.88
C LEU A 87 -3.83 30.42 2.80
N ASP A 88 -3.42 31.57 2.27
CA ASP A 88 -3.29 32.78 3.09
C ASP A 88 -4.68 33.35 3.39
N ILE A 89 -5.23 33.02 4.56
CA ILE A 89 -6.38 33.71 5.21
C ILE A 89 -5.86 34.43 6.45
#